data_AF-A0A529NXW6-F1
#
_entry.id   AF-A0A529NXW6-F1
#
_cell.length_a   1.000
_cell.length_b   1.000
_cell.length_c   1.000
_cell.angle_alpha   90.00
_cell.angle_beta   90.00
_cell.angle_gamma   90.00
#
_symmetry.space_group_name_H-M   'P 1'
#
loop_
_entity.id
_entity.type
_entity.pdbx_description
1 polymer ?
#
loop_
_entity_poly.entity_id
_entity_poly.type
_entity_poly.pdbx_seq_one_letter_code
_entity_poly.pdbx_strand_id
1 'polypeptide(L)' 'HHFYAEDELAELAATAKRDGLRLVTTAKDAARLRHGASQEFLDQLEVLEIDAVFELDHVPERIIDETLDAWRQRKLRR' A
#
# COMPACT_ATOMS: atom_id res chain seq x y z
N HIS A 1 7.08 9.36 -7.25
CA HIS A 1 6.65 8.90 -5.91
C HIS A 1 7.58 9.57 -4.91
N HIS A 2 7.07 10.23 -3.87
CA HIS A 2 7.94 10.92 -2.91
C HIS A 2 8.55 9.90 -1.94
N PHE A 3 9.87 9.87 -1.87
CA PHE A 3 10.60 9.14 -0.85
C PHE A 3 10.89 10.14 0.27
N TYR A 4 10.49 9.83 1.49
CA TYR A 4 10.76 10.71 2.64
C TYR A 4 12.12 10.36 3.21
N ALA A 5 12.98 11.37 3.33
CA ALA A 5 14.19 11.26 4.12
C ALA A 5 13.86 11.24 5.63
N GLU A 6 14.79 10.74 6.43
CA GLU A 6 14.58 10.56 7.88
C GLU A 6 14.33 11.89 8.61
N ASP A 7 15.01 12.95 8.19
CA ASP A 7 14.84 14.31 8.71
C ASP A 7 13.46 14.89 8.36
N GLU A 8 12.98 14.66 7.14
CA GLU A 8 11.62 15.05 6.74
C GLU A 8 10.54 14.37 7.59
N LEU A 9 10.72 13.07 7.89
CA LEU A 9 9.79 12.33 8.75
C LEU A 9 9.83 12.82 10.20
N ALA A 10 11.02 13.15 10.71
CA ALA A 10 11.19 13.71 12.04
C ALA A 10 10.53 15.09 12.17
N GLU A 11 10.69 15.96 11.17
CA GLU A 11 10.04 17.27 11.12
C GLU A 11 8.51 17.15 11.05
N LEU A 12 8.01 16.20 10.25
CA LEU A 12 6.57 15.91 10.14
C LEU A 12 6.00 15.45 11.49
N ALA A 13 6.66 14.52 12.17
CA ALA A 13 6.24 14.04 13.48
C ALA A 13 6.27 15.15 14.55
N ALA A 14 7.33 15.97 14.55
CA ALA A 14 7.44 17.11 15.46
C ALA A 14 6.32 18.13 15.25
N THR A 15 5.98 18.42 13.99
CA THR A 15 4.90 19.35 13.62
C THR A 15 3.55 18.81 14.06
N ALA A 16 3.25 17.53 13.78
CA ALA A 16 2.00 16.90 14.20
C ALA A 16 1.85 16.93 15.74
N LYS A 17 2.94 16.61 16.47
CA LYS A 17 2.95 16.65 17.93
C LYS A 17 2.72 18.07 18.48
N ARG A 18 3.39 19.08 17.91
CA ARG A 18 3.24 20.49 18.32
C ARG A 18 1.79 20.95 18.18
N ASP A 19 1.13 20.53 17.10
CA ASP A 19 -0.18 21.02 16.73
C ASP A 19 -1.31 20.09 17.25
N GLY A 20 -0.98 19.04 18.01
CA GLY A 20 -1.95 18.09 18.57
C GLY A 20 -2.65 17.23 17.52
N LEU A 21 -2.00 16.99 16.38
CA LEU A 21 -2.53 16.24 15.24
C LEU A 21 -2.08 14.78 15.28
N ARG A 22 -2.87 13.91 14.64
CA ARG A 22 -2.51 12.52 14.38
C ARG A 22 -1.98 12.38 12.96
N LEU A 23 -0.96 11.54 12.80
CA LEU A 23 -0.46 11.15 11.48
C LEU A 23 -1.31 9.98 10.97
N VAL A 24 -1.89 10.14 9.79
CA VAL A 24 -2.70 9.11 9.13
C VAL A 24 -2.13 8.84 7.75
N THR A 25 -2.04 7.57 7.37
CA THR A 25 -1.59 7.14 6.03
C THR A 25 -2.44 5.98 5.51
N THR A 26 -2.22 5.53 4.28
CA THR A 26 -2.90 4.35 3.71
C THR A 26 -2.06 3.08 3.94
N ALA A 27 -2.70 1.91 3.93
CA ALA A 27 -2.00 0.62 4.07
C ALA A 27 -0.84 0.44 3.07
N LYS A 28 -1.03 0.90 1.83
CA LYS A 28 0.00 0.89 0.77
C LYS A 28 1.23 1.71 1.15
N ASP A 29 1.03 2.93 1.63
CA ASP A 29 2.15 3.82 1.96
C ASP A 29 2.78 3.45 3.31
N ALA A 30 2.01 2.89 4.26
CA ALA A 30 2.55 2.27 5.48
C ALA A 30 3.51 1.12 5.15
N ALA A 31 3.15 0.22 4.22
CA ALA A 31 4.03 -0.87 3.80
C ALA A 31 5.36 -0.37 3.23
N ARG A 32 5.35 0.76 2.50
CA ARG A 32 6.57 1.41 2.00
C ARG A 32 7.42 2.01 3.12
N LEU A 33 6.78 2.72 4.06
CA LEU A 33 7.46 3.35 5.18
C LEU A 33 8.13 2.33 6.11
N ARG A 34 7.59 1.11 6.26
CA ARG A 34 8.23 0.04 7.06
C ARG A 34 9.64 -0.33 6.61
N HIS A 35 10.02 -0.01 5.38
CA HIS A 35 11.35 -0.31 4.83
C HIS A 35 12.35 0.85 4.91
N GLY A 36 11.94 2.03 5.40
CA GLY A 36 12.79 3.22 5.42
C GLY A 36 12.59 4.18 6.59
N ALA A 37 11.48 4.08 7.33
CA ALA A 37 11.22 4.89 8.52
C ALA A 37 11.67 4.17 9.79
N SER A 38 11.99 4.94 10.83
CA SER A 38 12.27 4.40 12.16
C SER A 38 11.02 3.77 12.78
N GLN A 39 11.21 2.79 13.67
CA GLN A 39 10.09 2.17 14.40
C GLN A 39 9.29 3.20 15.21
N GLU A 40 9.98 4.19 15.80
CA GLU A 40 9.35 5.28 16.56
C GLU A 40 8.38 6.11 15.71
N PHE A 41 8.72 6.38 14.44
CA PHE A 41 7.81 7.07 13.53
C PHE A 41 6.60 6.19 13.17
N LEU A 42 6.84 4.89 12.93
CA LEU A 42 5.79 3.94 12.58
C LEU A 42 4.77 3.76 13.71
N ASP A 43 5.21 3.81 14.97
CA ASP A 43 4.33 3.67 16.14
C ASP A 43 3.37 4.85 16.32
N GLN A 44 3.65 5.99 15.66
CA GLN A 44 2.80 7.20 15.68
C GLN A 44 1.78 7.25 14.54
N LEU A 45 1.87 6.33 13.57
CA LEU A 45 1.01 6.32 12.39
C LEU A 45 -0.26 5.51 12.62
N GLU A 46 -1.39 6.12 12.27
CA GLU A 46 -2.65 5.40 12.08
C GLU A 46 -2.80 5.02 10.60
N VAL A 47 -3.15 3.76 10.34
CA VAL A 47 -3.36 3.26 8.99
C VAL A 47 -4.85 3.27 8.67
N LEU A 48 -5.23 4.09 7.69
CA LEU A 48 -6.54 4.05 7.08
C LEU A 48 -6.58 2.91 6.06
N GLU A 49 -7.37 1.88 6.39
CA GLU A 49 -7.68 0.79 5.48
C GLU A 49 -8.71 1.26 4.43
N ILE A 50 -8.43 0.95 3.17
CA ILE A 50 -9.30 1.27 2.04
C ILE A 50 -9.47 -0.01 1.22
N ASP A 51 -10.71 -0.47 1.12
CA ASP A 51 -11.04 -1.63 0.31
C ASP A 51 -10.98 -1.28 -1.18
N ALA A 52 -10.27 -2.11 -1.94
CA ALA A 52 -10.27 -2.08 -3.39
C ALA A 52 -11.06 -3.29 -3.89
N VAL A 53 -12.28 -3.05 -4.36
CA VAL A 53 -13.18 -4.08 -4.87
C VAL A 53 -13.39 -3.93 -6.38
N PHE A 54 -13.60 -5.04 -7.07
CA PHE A 54 -14.12 -5.01 -8.43
C PHE A 54 -15.61 -4.69 -8.38
N GLU A 55 -16.11 -3.88 -9.32
CA GLU A 55 -17.53 -3.52 -9.37
C GLU A 55 -18.45 -4.72 -9.58
N LEU A 56 -17.95 -5.75 -10.28
CA LEU A 56 -18.65 -7.02 -10.48
C LEU A 56 -17.89 -8.14 -9.79
N ASP A 57 -18.57 -8.86 -8.91
CA ASP A 57 -17.98 -9.89 -8.03
C ASP A 57 -17.28 -11.04 -8.78
N HIS A 58 -17.67 -11.32 -10.02
CA HIS A 58 -17.14 -12.43 -10.83
C HIS A 58 -15.93 -12.04 -11.70
N VAL A 59 -15.53 -10.76 -11.73
CA VAL A 59 -14.40 -10.29 -12.52
C VAL A 59 -13.06 -10.92 -12.09
N PRO A 60 -12.73 -11.03 -10.79
CA PRO A 60 -11.49 -11.67 -10.37
C PRO A 60 -11.34 -13.11 -10.89
N GLU A 61 -12.37 -13.94 -10.73
CA GLU A 61 -12.39 -15.33 -11.19
C GLU A 61 -12.16 -15.42 -12.69
N ARG A 62 -12.89 -14.59 -13.46
CA ARG A 62 -12.77 -14.54 -14.90
C ARG A 62 -11.36 -14.18 -15.38
N ILE A 63 -10.70 -13.18 -14.76
CA ILE A 63 -9.33 -12.79 -15.11
C ILE A 63 -8.37 -13.97 -14.91
N ILE A 64 -8.53 -14.73 -13.82
CA ILE A 64 -7.71 -15.89 -13.50
C ILE A 64 -7.92 -17.00 -14.54
N ASP A 65 -9.17 -17.34 -14.83
CA ASP A 65 -9.51 -18.41 -15.78
C ASP A 65 -9.03 -18.11 -17.20
N GLU A 66 -9.27 -16.90 -17.70
CA GLU A 66 -8.82 -16.47 -19.03
C GLU A 66 -7.28 -16.51 -19.12
N THR A 67 -6.58 -16.13 -18.04
CA THR A 67 -5.11 -16.20 -17.98
C THR A 67 -4.59 -17.64 -18.04
N LEU A 68 -5.24 -18.55 -17.31
CA LEU A 68 -4.88 -19.97 -17.29
C LEU A 68 -5.15 -20.63 -18.64
N ASP A 69 -6.29 -20.36 -19.27
CA ASP A 69 -6.63 -20.91 -20.58
C ASP A 69 -5.69 -20.41 -21.67
N ALA A 70 -5.34 -19.13 -21.67
CA ALA A 70 -4.35 -18.57 -22.59
C ALA A 70 -2.97 -19.23 -22.40
N TRP A 71 -2.58 -19.58 -21.18
CA TRP A 71 -1.36 -20.35 -20.92
C TRP A 71 -1.45 -21.79 -21.44
N ARG A 72 -2.56 -22.49 -21.19
CA ARG A 72 -2.79 -23.87 -21.68
C ARG A 72 -2.73 -23.95 -23.20
N GLN A 73 -3.38 -23.01 -23.89
CA GLN A 73 -3.38 -22.94 -25.35
C GLN A 73 -1.97 -22.71 -25.91
N ARG A 74 -1.17 -21.84 -25.28
CA ARG A 74 0.24 -21.63 -25.66
C ARG A 74 1.08 -22.90 -25.49
N LYS A 75 0.81 -23.69 -24.44
CA LYS A 75 1.50 -24.96 -24.20
C LYS A 75 1.12 -26.03 -25.24
N LEU A 76 -0.14 -26.08 -25.67
CA LEU A 76 -0.64 -27.06 -26.64
C LEU A 76 -0.24 -26.75 -28.09
N ARG A 77 0.04 -25.49 -28.41
CA ARG A 77 0.53 -25.05 -29.74
C ARG A 77 2.05 -25.17 -29.90
N ARG A 78 2.75 -25.71 -28.90
CA ARG A 78 4.20 -25.84 -28.87
C ARG A 78 4.64 -27.28 -29.04
#